data_AF-A0A3D0K2D9-F1
#
_entry.id   AF-A0A3D0K2D9-F1
#
_cell.length_a   1.000
_cell.length_b   1.000
_cell.length_c   1.000
_cell.angle_alpha   90.00
_cell.angle_beta   90.00
_cell.angle_gamma   90.00
#
_symmetry.space_group_name_H-M   'P 1'
#
loop_
_entity.id
_entity.type
_entity.pdbx_description
1 polymer ?
#
loop_
_entity_poly.entity_id
_entity_poly.type
_entity_poly.pdbx_seq_one_letter_code
_entity_poly.pdbx_strand_id
1 'polypeptide(L)'
;MAAHAGDVLDTMIGGEAPSGNPQEAAELLQQATVMDSDGDRQGAIDLLRKAVASNGSATLTFRLAYLLDLAGEEDEAVEHYTRLTMLDRPHINALLNLAVIFEDRGDIIRAEKCVRQVLDTNPTHQRAMLFMKDINASRDMYYDEEQARDVAKRNAMLDTPVTDFELSVRARNCLKKMQIRTLGDLLKVSEAELLSYKNFGETSLVEIKKMLSMKGLRLGQNIEHQYSRVREEILDQLKGVASESVLNKSMSQLDLSVRARKALQLLGVQTVGDLATRTEAELMGVKNFGATSLDEVKDKLASFGLTLRMLD
;
A
#
# COMPACT_ATOMS: atom_id res chain seq x y z
N MET A 1 13.99 3.15 52.28
CA MET A 1 14.49 3.70 51.02
C MET A 1 14.45 2.58 50.00
N ALA A 2 13.42 2.58 49.17
CA ALA A 2 13.19 1.56 48.15
C ALA A 2 14.06 1.86 46.93
N ALA A 3 14.93 0.93 46.56
CA ALA A 3 15.64 0.96 45.30
C ALA A 3 14.71 0.35 44.23
N HIS A 4 14.41 1.13 43.20
CA HIS A 4 13.69 0.71 42.01
C HIS A 4 14.42 -0.47 41.36
N ALA A 5 13.84 -1.67 41.48
CA ALA A 5 14.11 -2.77 40.57
C ALA A 5 13.51 -2.38 39.20
N GLY A 6 14.35 -1.86 38.32
CA GLY A 6 13.99 -1.57 36.93
C GLY A 6 13.66 -2.85 36.20
N ASP A 7 12.60 -2.77 35.40
CA ASP A 7 12.02 -3.81 34.54
C ASP A 7 13.02 -4.88 34.10
N VAL A 8 12.87 -6.05 34.72
CA VAL A 8 13.40 -7.30 34.20
C VAL A 8 12.68 -7.54 32.89
N LEU A 9 13.42 -7.34 31.80
CA LEU A 9 13.21 -7.88 30.47
C LEU A 9 12.01 -8.84 30.43
N ASP A 10 10.90 -8.36 29.87
CA ASP A 10 9.75 -9.17 29.46
C ASP A 10 10.18 -10.04 28.25
N THR A 11 11.12 -10.96 28.52
CA THR A 11 11.67 -11.97 27.61
C THR A 11 10.78 -13.19 27.64
N MET A 12 9.52 -13.05 27.24
CA MET A 12 8.70 -14.18 26.84
C MET A 12 7.45 -13.67 26.14
N ILE A 13 7.48 -13.55 24.81
CA ILE A 13 6.48 -14.09 23.87
C ILE A 13 7.09 -13.98 22.45
N GLY A 14 7.27 -15.13 21.79
CA GLY A 14 7.19 -15.20 20.32
C GLY A 14 8.49 -15.49 19.56
N GLY A 15 8.80 -16.78 19.39
CA GLY A 15 9.73 -17.27 18.36
C GLY A 15 10.44 -18.54 18.80
N GLU A 16 9.99 -19.71 18.31
CA GLU A 16 10.77 -20.94 18.43
C GLU A 16 12.15 -20.74 17.77
N ALA A 17 13.19 -21.22 18.46
CA ALA A 17 14.59 -20.97 18.12
C ALA A 17 14.99 -21.61 16.78
N PRO A 18 15.76 -20.89 15.92
CA PRO A 18 16.39 -21.51 14.77
C PRO A 18 17.58 -22.36 15.21
N SER A 19 17.63 -23.58 14.66
CA SER A 19 18.74 -24.54 14.48
C SER A 19 20.15 -24.19 15.01
N GLY A 20 20.29 -24.01 16.32
CA GLY A 20 21.58 -23.95 17.03
C GLY A 20 21.42 -24.61 18.40
N ASN A 21 22.51 -25.09 19.01
CA ASN A 21 22.46 -25.67 20.36
C ASN A 21 21.91 -24.62 21.35
N PRO A 22 20.64 -24.73 21.84
CA PRO A 22 20.01 -23.65 22.59
C PRO A 22 20.72 -23.33 23.90
N GLN A 23 21.44 -24.31 24.43
CA GLN A 23 22.21 -24.19 25.67
C GLN A 23 23.48 -23.34 25.47
N GLU A 24 24.19 -23.51 24.36
CA GLU A 24 25.38 -22.70 24.02
C GLU A 24 25.00 -21.24 23.79
N ALA A 25 23.87 -20.98 23.10
CA ALA A 25 23.37 -19.62 22.92
C ALA A 25 22.98 -18.96 24.26
N ALA A 26 22.42 -19.71 25.20
CA ALA A 26 22.08 -19.21 26.53
C ALA A 26 23.32 -18.89 27.37
N GLU A 27 24.36 -19.73 27.31
CA GLU A 27 25.63 -19.49 27.99
C GLU A 27 26.33 -18.23 27.47
N LEU A 28 26.38 -18.05 26.14
CA LEU A 28 26.95 -16.85 25.51
C LEU A 28 26.17 -15.57 25.85
N LEU A 29 24.83 -15.65 25.93
CA LEU A 29 24.00 -14.54 26.38
C LEU A 29 24.26 -14.17 27.83
N GLN A 30 24.38 -15.16 28.72
CA GLN A 30 24.68 -14.92 30.13
C GLN A 30 26.05 -14.26 30.28
N GLN A 31 27.06 -14.77 29.56
CA GLN A 31 28.40 -14.20 29.57
C GLN A 31 28.41 -12.74 29.10
N ALA A 32 27.78 -12.45 27.96
CA ALA A 32 27.68 -11.07 27.45
C ALA A 32 26.91 -10.14 28.41
N THR A 33 25.91 -10.66 29.11
CA THR A 33 25.14 -9.89 30.11
C THR A 33 25.99 -9.54 31.32
N VAL A 34 26.79 -10.49 31.82
CA VAL A 34 27.72 -10.25 32.93
C VAL A 34 28.78 -9.22 32.53
N MET A 35 29.39 -9.35 31.35
CA MET A 35 30.39 -8.41 30.85
C MET A 35 29.84 -6.98 30.74
N ASP A 36 28.65 -6.79 30.17
CA ASP A 36 27.99 -5.49 30.10
C ASP A 36 27.65 -4.93 31.49
N SER A 37 27.21 -5.79 32.43
CA SER A 37 26.94 -5.37 33.82
C SER A 37 28.19 -4.97 34.60
N ASP A 38 29.33 -5.58 34.26
CA ASP A 38 30.65 -5.24 34.82
C ASP A 38 31.27 -3.99 34.17
N GLY A 39 30.58 -3.38 33.19
CA GLY A 39 31.00 -2.19 32.48
C GLY A 39 31.82 -2.46 31.21
N ASP A 40 32.10 -3.71 30.88
CA ASP A 40 32.78 -4.12 29.64
C ASP A 40 31.78 -4.37 28.50
N ARG A 41 31.08 -3.30 28.09
CA ARG A 41 30.12 -3.37 26.99
C ARG A 41 30.79 -3.71 25.66
N GLN A 42 31.98 -3.19 25.40
CA GLN A 42 32.69 -3.45 24.15
C GLN A 42 33.08 -4.93 24.04
N GLY A 43 33.58 -5.52 25.12
CA GLY A 43 33.87 -6.96 25.17
C GLY A 43 32.60 -7.81 24.98
N ALA A 44 31.47 -7.39 25.53
CA ALA A 44 30.18 -8.05 25.31
C ALA A 44 29.73 -7.99 23.83
N ILE A 45 29.88 -6.83 23.19
CA ILE A 45 29.59 -6.65 21.74
C ILE A 45 30.48 -7.55 20.90
N ASP A 46 31.80 -7.57 21.15
CA ASP A 46 32.74 -8.38 20.38
C ASP A 46 32.49 -9.88 20.53
N LEU A 47 32.10 -10.34 21.72
CA LEU A 47 31.68 -11.71 21.97
C LEU A 47 30.43 -12.07 21.17
N LEU A 48 29.41 -11.22 21.21
CA LEU A 48 28.15 -11.44 20.51
C LEU A 48 28.30 -11.34 18.99
N ARG A 49 29.13 -10.43 18.47
CA ARG A 49 29.43 -10.30 17.04
C ARG A 49 30.05 -11.60 16.49
N LYS A 50 30.97 -12.21 17.25
CA LYS A 50 31.54 -13.53 16.91
C LYS A 50 30.48 -14.64 16.97
N ALA A 51 29.65 -14.66 18.01
CA ALA A 51 28.59 -15.66 18.17
C ALA A 51 27.54 -15.60 17.07
N VAL A 52 27.10 -14.40 16.69
CA VAL A 52 26.13 -14.19 15.60
C VAL A 52 26.72 -14.59 14.24
N ALA A 53 28.02 -14.40 14.04
CA ALA A 53 28.71 -14.80 12.81
C ALA A 53 28.85 -16.33 12.65
N SER A 54 28.98 -17.08 13.75
CA SER A 54 29.18 -18.54 13.72
C SER A 54 27.90 -19.37 13.90
N ASN A 55 26.96 -18.90 14.73
CA ASN A 55 25.74 -19.62 15.08
C ASN A 55 24.62 -18.63 15.49
N GLY A 56 24.20 -17.78 14.54
CA GLY A 56 23.26 -16.69 14.78
C GLY A 56 21.85 -17.14 15.16
N SER A 57 21.54 -17.13 16.46
CA SER A 57 20.16 -17.23 16.94
C SER A 57 19.47 -15.86 16.93
N ALA A 58 18.14 -15.84 16.86
CA ALA A 58 17.36 -14.62 16.95
C ALA A 58 17.63 -13.86 18.27
N THR A 59 17.77 -14.59 19.38
CA THR A 59 18.03 -14.03 20.70
C THR A 59 19.42 -13.38 20.79
N LEU A 60 20.46 -14.04 20.27
CA LEU A 60 21.82 -13.50 20.22
C LEU A 60 21.89 -12.26 19.33
N THR A 61 21.23 -12.32 18.17
CA THR A 61 21.16 -11.20 17.21
C THR A 61 20.45 -10.00 17.83
N PHE A 62 19.35 -10.22 18.57
CA PHE A 62 18.64 -9.15 19.26
C PHE A 62 19.48 -8.52 20.36
N ARG A 63 20.17 -9.33 21.18
CA ARG A 63 21.04 -8.84 22.24
C ARG A 63 22.20 -8.01 21.67
N LEU A 64 22.80 -8.44 20.57
CA LEU A 64 23.84 -7.68 19.86
C LEU A 64 23.31 -6.33 19.39
N ALA A 65 22.19 -6.33 18.66
CA ALA A 65 21.55 -5.10 18.16
C ALA A 65 21.25 -4.11 19.30
N TYR A 66 20.74 -4.62 20.42
CA TYR A 66 20.46 -3.80 21.61
C TYR A 66 21.71 -3.18 22.23
N LEU A 67 22.83 -3.91 22.33
CA LEU A 67 24.07 -3.35 22.85
C LEU A 67 24.71 -2.34 21.90
N LEU A 68 24.63 -2.58 20.59
CA LEU A 68 25.11 -1.64 19.57
C LEU A 68 24.33 -0.33 19.60
N ASP A 69 23.00 -0.42 19.72
CA ASP A 69 22.10 0.72 19.90
C ASP A 69 22.49 1.55 21.15
N LEU A 70 22.69 0.89 22.29
CA LEU A 70 23.18 1.55 23.52
C LEU A 70 24.61 2.12 23.42
N ALA A 71 25.42 1.63 22.49
CA ALA A 71 26.76 2.14 22.21
C ALA A 71 26.77 3.29 21.19
N GLY A 72 25.63 3.58 20.55
CA GLY A 72 25.51 4.55 19.46
C GLY A 72 25.99 4.03 18.10
N GLU A 73 26.28 2.73 17.97
CA GLU A 73 26.60 2.06 16.71
C GLU A 73 25.30 1.74 15.93
N GLU A 74 24.48 2.76 15.68
CA GLU A 74 23.11 2.59 15.20
C GLU A 74 23.01 1.91 13.83
N ASP A 75 23.95 2.16 12.92
CA ASP A 75 23.86 1.60 11.55
C ASP A 75 23.99 0.06 11.57
N GLU A 76 24.87 -0.49 12.39
CA GLU A 76 24.98 -1.94 12.59
C GLU A 76 23.79 -2.49 13.40
N ALA A 77 23.32 -1.73 14.40
CA ALA A 77 22.11 -2.10 15.15
C ALA A 77 20.88 -2.23 14.23
N VAL A 78 20.69 -1.28 13.31
CA VAL A 78 19.60 -1.29 12.32
C VAL A 78 19.71 -2.51 11.40
N GLU A 79 20.91 -2.89 10.95
CA GLU A 79 21.10 -4.09 10.13
C GLU A 79 20.62 -5.35 10.87
N HIS A 80 21.04 -5.52 12.12
CA HIS A 80 20.68 -6.66 12.93
C HIS A 80 19.20 -6.69 13.30
N TYR A 81 18.61 -5.57 13.71
CA TYR A 81 17.18 -5.50 13.95
C TYR A 81 16.38 -5.78 12.67
N THR A 82 16.79 -5.23 11.52
CA THR A 82 16.11 -5.46 10.24
C THR A 82 16.09 -6.95 9.90
N ARG A 83 17.22 -7.66 10.09
CA ARG A 83 17.29 -9.12 9.90
C ARG A 83 16.27 -9.88 10.75
N LEU A 84 16.04 -9.45 11.99
CA LEU A 84 15.04 -10.05 12.89
C LEU A 84 13.59 -9.80 12.44
N THR A 85 13.34 -8.69 11.73
CA THR A 85 11.99 -8.40 11.18
C THR A 85 11.65 -9.24 9.96
N MET A 86 12.65 -9.82 9.29
CA MET A 86 12.48 -10.65 8.08
C MET A 86 12.22 -12.14 8.39
N LEU A 87 12.19 -12.54 9.67
CA LEU A 87 11.87 -13.90 10.07
C LEU A 87 10.37 -14.19 9.84
N ASP A 88 10.02 -15.46 9.65
CA ASP A 88 8.62 -15.91 9.46
C ASP A 88 7.67 -15.40 10.55
N ARG A 89 8.19 -15.27 11.78
CA ARG A 89 7.56 -14.53 12.87
C ARG A 89 8.44 -13.34 13.22
N PRO A 90 8.06 -12.13 12.79
CA PRO A 90 8.82 -10.91 13.05
C PRO A 90 8.99 -10.67 14.56
N HIS A 91 10.20 -10.32 14.97
CA HIS A 91 10.49 -10.05 16.38
C HIS A 91 9.91 -8.70 16.81
N ILE A 92 8.90 -8.73 17.69
CA ILE A 92 8.13 -7.52 18.10
C ILE A 92 9.03 -6.44 18.69
N ASN A 93 9.92 -6.80 19.62
CA ASN A 93 10.81 -5.81 20.24
C ASN A 93 11.82 -5.22 19.22
N ALA A 94 12.19 -5.96 18.17
CA ALA A 94 13.07 -5.43 17.14
C ALA A 94 12.33 -4.41 16.26
N LEU A 95 11.05 -4.67 15.93
CA LEU A 95 10.19 -3.71 15.24
C LEU A 95 10.00 -2.43 16.06
N LEU A 96 9.76 -2.55 17.36
CA LEU A 96 9.59 -1.38 18.24
C LEU A 96 10.87 -0.56 18.38
N ASN A 97 12.03 -1.21 18.55
CA ASN A 97 13.30 -0.48 18.65
C ASN A 97 13.68 0.17 17.31
N LEU A 98 13.45 -0.49 16.17
CA LEU A 98 13.60 0.13 14.85
C LEU A 98 12.69 1.33 14.65
N ALA A 99 11.46 1.27 15.15
CA ALA A 99 10.54 2.39 15.04
C ALA A 99 11.08 3.64 15.73
N VAL A 100 11.66 3.49 16.93
CA VAL A 100 12.31 4.58 17.66
C VAL A 100 13.50 5.13 16.88
N ILE A 101 14.41 4.27 16.41
CA ILE A 101 15.58 4.70 15.64
C ILE A 101 15.16 5.44 14.35
N PHE A 102 14.13 4.96 13.65
CA PHE A 102 13.64 5.64 12.45
C PHE A 102 12.96 6.97 12.75
N GLU A 103 12.22 7.07 13.86
CA GLU A 103 11.63 8.33 14.31
C GLU A 103 12.71 9.36 14.65
N ASP A 104 13.75 8.96 15.40
CA ASP A 104 14.88 9.84 15.76
C ASP A 104 15.65 10.33 14.52
N ARG A 105 15.73 9.50 13.47
CA ARG A 105 16.29 9.89 12.16
C ARG A 105 15.34 10.76 11.31
N GLY A 106 14.12 11.00 11.76
CA GLY A 106 13.08 11.72 11.02
C GLY A 106 12.42 10.91 9.90
N ASP A 107 12.69 9.61 9.81
CA ASP A 107 12.08 8.70 8.84
C ASP A 107 10.75 8.14 9.37
N ILE A 108 9.77 9.04 9.44
CA ILE A 108 8.44 8.75 9.98
C ILE A 108 7.75 7.61 9.21
N ILE A 109 8.02 7.45 7.92
CA ILE A 109 7.41 6.43 7.07
C ILE A 109 7.89 5.04 7.48
N ARG A 110 9.20 4.84 7.65
CA ARG A 110 9.75 3.56 8.11
C ARG A 110 9.34 3.27 9.55
N ALA A 111 9.33 4.27 10.42
CA ALA A 111 8.86 4.13 11.80
C ALA A 111 7.39 3.65 11.84
N GLU A 112 6.50 4.29 11.08
CA GLU A 112 5.08 3.93 11.00
C GLU A 112 4.91 2.49 10.52
N LYS A 113 5.68 2.08 9.50
CA LYS A 113 5.63 0.71 8.97
C LYS A 113 5.98 -0.33 10.03
N CYS A 114 7.03 -0.09 10.82
CA CYS A 114 7.45 -1.00 11.89
C CYS A 114 6.37 -1.15 12.97
N VAL A 115 5.78 -0.04 13.43
CA VAL A 115 4.73 -0.07 14.45
C VAL A 115 3.44 -0.69 13.93
N ARG A 116 3.05 -0.40 12.69
CA ARG A 116 1.87 -0.99 12.05
C ARG A 116 1.96 -2.51 12.00
N GLN A 117 3.12 -3.06 11.64
CA GLN A 117 3.33 -4.51 11.61
C GLN A 117 3.11 -5.18 12.98
N VAL A 118 3.41 -4.48 14.08
CA VAL A 118 3.10 -4.95 15.44
C VAL A 118 1.60 -4.88 15.71
N LEU A 119 0.93 -3.79 15.34
CA LEU A 119 -0.50 -3.60 15.57
C LEU A 119 -1.39 -4.51 14.70
N ASP A 120 -0.94 -4.88 13.50
CA ASP A 120 -1.65 -5.82 12.62
C ASP A 120 -1.72 -7.22 13.24
N THR A 121 -0.71 -7.60 14.03
CA THR A 121 -0.65 -8.91 14.71
C THR A 121 -1.20 -8.86 16.14
N ASN A 122 -0.98 -7.74 16.85
CA ASN A 122 -1.51 -7.50 18.20
C ASN A 122 -2.07 -6.06 18.28
N PRO A 123 -3.36 -5.86 17.95
CA PRO A 123 -3.99 -4.54 17.95
C PRO A 123 -4.02 -3.86 19.33
N THR A 124 -3.90 -4.64 20.41
CA THR A 124 -3.94 -4.16 21.79
C THR A 124 -2.55 -3.94 22.40
N HIS A 125 -1.48 -3.99 21.60
CA HIS A 125 -0.12 -3.82 22.10
C HIS A 125 0.11 -2.39 22.60
N GLN A 126 0.16 -2.20 23.92
CA GLN A 126 0.23 -0.88 24.56
C GLN A 126 1.38 0.01 24.05
N ARG A 127 2.62 -0.51 24.01
CA ARG A 127 3.78 0.28 23.52
C ARG A 127 3.64 0.68 22.05
N ALA A 128 3.21 -0.24 21.18
CA ALA A 128 2.98 0.04 19.78
C ALA A 128 1.89 1.10 19.57
N MET A 129 0.81 1.07 20.35
CA MET A 129 -0.23 2.10 20.28
C MET A 129 0.29 3.48 20.68
N LEU A 130 1.15 3.56 21.70
CA LEU A 130 1.79 4.82 22.13
C LEU A 130 2.71 5.34 21.03
N PHE A 131 3.63 4.51 20.51
CA PHE A 131 4.52 4.90 19.42
C PHE A 131 3.75 5.30 18.16
N MET A 132 2.65 4.63 17.83
CA MET A 132 1.81 5.02 16.69
C MET A 132 1.20 6.41 16.90
N LYS A 133 0.81 6.76 18.13
CA LYS A 133 0.28 8.09 18.46
C LYS A 133 1.37 9.16 18.33
N ASP A 134 2.57 8.87 18.81
CA ASP A 134 3.72 9.79 18.75
C ASP A 134 4.16 10.00 17.28
N ILE A 135 4.29 8.92 16.50
CA ILE A 135 4.55 8.95 15.06
C ILE A 135 3.50 9.77 14.30
N ASN A 136 2.21 9.61 14.61
CA ASN A 136 1.15 10.40 13.99
C ASN A 136 1.25 11.89 14.37
N ALA A 137 1.58 12.20 15.63
CA ALA A 137 1.78 13.59 16.06
C ALA A 137 3.02 14.21 15.38
N SER A 138 4.10 13.45 15.25
CA SER A 138 5.29 13.82 14.49
C SER A 138 4.94 14.04 13.01
N ARG A 139 4.15 13.13 12.39
CA ARG A 139 3.65 13.30 11.02
C ARG A 139 2.80 14.55 10.84
N ASP A 140 1.97 14.88 11.82
CA ASP A 140 1.13 16.09 11.81
C ASP A 140 1.95 17.38 12.04
N MET A 141 3.16 17.34 12.62
CA MET A 141 4.07 18.50 12.61
C MET A 141 4.83 18.63 11.29
N TYR A 142 5.08 17.52 10.61
CA TYR A 142 5.60 17.45 9.25
C TYR A 142 4.46 17.26 8.23
N TYR A 143 3.34 18.00 8.37
CA TYR A 143 2.41 18.17 7.25
C TYR A 143 3.24 18.68 6.07
N ASP A 144 3.48 17.76 5.15
CA ASP A 144 4.40 17.87 4.06
C ASP A 144 4.02 19.09 3.21
N GLU A 145 4.68 20.23 3.46
CA GLU A 145 4.48 21.43 2.66
C GLU A 145 4.69 21.09 1.18
N GLU A 146 5.52 20.10 0.85
CA GLU A 146 5.81 19.69 -0.52
C GLU A 146 4.65 18.88 -1.12
N GLN A 147 4.14 17.83 -0.46
CA GLN A 147 2.94 17.11 -0.92
C GLN A 147 1.69 17.98 -0.88
N ALA A 148 1.49 18.81 0.15
CA ALA A 148 0.37 19.74 0.20
C ALA A 148 0.50 20.81 -0.91
N ARG A 149 1.70 21.33 -1.18
CA ARG A 149 1.96 22.23 -2.33
C ARG A 149 1.77 21.51 -3.64
N ASP A 150 2.14 20.24 -3.78
CA ASP A 150 2.03 19.51 -5.04
C ASP A 150 0.59 19.08 -5.31
N VAL A 151 -0.17 18.68 -4.29
CA VAL A 151 -1.62 18.50 -4.37
C VAL A 151 -2.30 19.83 -4.67
N ALA A 152 -1.90 20.93 -4.03
CA ALA A 152 -2.44 22.27 -4.31
C ALA A 152 -2.09 22.76 -5.72
N LYS A 153 -0.85 22.59 -6.19
CA LYS A 153 -0.41 22.90 -7.56
C LYS A 153 -1.18 22.06 -8.58
N ARG A 154 -1.36 20.76 -8.30
CA ARG A 154 -2.12 19.86 -9.17
C ARG A 154 -3.59 20.29 -9.22
N ASN A 155 -4.21 20.58 -8.08
CA ASN A 155 -5.59 21.06 -8.02
C ASN A 155 -5.74 22.40 -8.76
N ALA A 156 -4.85 23.36 -8.52
CA ALA A 156 -4.82 24.65 -9.23
C ALA A 156 -4.64 24.47 -10.76
N MET A 157 -3.82 23.51 -11.18
CA MET A 157 -3.66 23.17 -12.59
C MET A 157 -4.94 22.56 -13.19
N LEU A 158 -5.66 21.74 -12.43
CA LEU A 158 -6.95 21.18 -12.86
C LEU A 158 -8.04 22.26 -12.96
N ASP A 159 -7.98 23.29 -12.11
CA ASP A 159 -8.90 24.42 -12.14
C ASP A 159 -8.59 25.44 -13.25
N THR A 160 -7.46 25.28 -13.95
CA THR A 160 -7.06 26.18 -15.04
C THR A 160 -8.11 26.15 -16.17
N PRO A 161 -8.66 27.31 -16.57
CA PRO A 161 -9.65 27.40 -17.65
C PRO A 161 -9.12 26.89 -18.98
N VAL A 162 -9.96 26.18 -19.75
CA VAL A 162 -9.58 25.71 -21.09
C VAL A 162 -9.31 26.85 -22.08
N THR A 163 -9.73 28.08 -21.74
CA THR A 163 -9.48 29.30 -22.53
C THR A 163 -8.04 29.76 -22.51
N ASP A 164 -7.29 29.40 -21.46
CA ASP A 164 -5.92 29.85 -21.24
C ASP A 164 -4.92 29.07 -22.10
N PHE A 165 -5.37 27.98 -22.73
CA PHE A 165 -4.58 27.19 -23.65
C PHE A 165 -4.73 27.67 -25.09
N GLU A 166 -3.63 27.53 -25.85
CA GLU A 166 -3.53 27.83 -27.28
C GLU A 166 -4.27 26.80 -28.13
N LEU A 167 -5.61 26.82 -28.04
CA LEU A 167 -6.50 26.01 -28.85
C LEU A 167 -7.05 26.82 -30.04
N SER A 168 -7.39 26.15 -31.13
CA SER A 168 -8.12 26.80 -32.22
C SER A 168 -9.45 27.38 -31.75
N VAL A 169 -9.92 28.42 -32.45
CA VAL A 169 -11.24 29.03 -32.19
C VAL A 169 -12.35 27.98 -32.28
N ARG A 170 -12.21 27.00 -33.17
CA ARG A 170 -13.14 25.87 -33.32
C ARG A 170 -13.15 24.98 -32.07
N ALA A 171 -11.99 24.53 -31.60
CA ALA A 171 -11.88 23.69 -30.42
C ALA A 171 -12.47 24.41 -29.18
N ARG A 172 -12.10 25.68 -28.97
CA ARG A 172 -12.60 26.50 -27.85
C ARG A 172 -14.12 26.67 -27.87
N ASN A 173 -14.69 26.94 -29.05
CA ASN A 173 -16.14 27.08 -29.22
C ASN A 173 -16.88 25.77 -28.98
N CYS A 174 -16.31 24.63 -29.36
CA CYS A 174 -16.90 23.32 -29.09
C CYS A 174 -16.87 23.00 -27.59
N LEU A 175 -15.72 23.15 -26.93
CA LEU A 175 -15.58 22.91 -25.48
C LEU A 175 -16.55 23.76 -24.67
N LYS A 176 -16.69 25.05 -25.01
CA LYS A 176 -17.66 25.96 -24.37
C LYS A 176 -19.11 25.48 -24.52
N LYS A 177 -19.49 24.97 -25.70
CA LYS A 177 -20.84 24.42 -25.93
C LYS A 177 -21.08 23.11 -25.19
N MET A 178 -20.02 22.33 -24.97
CA MET A 178 -20.04 21.10 -24.16
C MET A 178 -19.97 21.36 -22.65
N GLN A 179 -19.98 22.64 -22.22
CA GLN A 179 -19.82 23.06 -20.82
C GLN A 179 -18.50 22.59 -20.18
N ILE A 180 -17.46 22.30 -20.98
CA ILE A 180 -16.13 21.97 -20.50
C ILE A 180 -15.39 23.28 -20.26
N ARG A 181 -15.19 23.65 -18.99
CA ARG A 181 -14.64 24.97 -18.62
C ARG A 181 -13.22 24.88 -18.10
N THR A 182 -12.88 23.82 -17.38
CA THR A 182 -11.56 23.64 -16.78
C THR A 182 -10.82 22.46 -17.40
N LEU A 183 -9.52 22.41 -17.16
CA LEU A 183 -8.70 21.25 -17.49
C LEU A 183 -9.25 19.98 -16.81
N GLY A 184 -9.68 20.08 -15.55
CA GLY A 184 -10.29 19.00 -14.79
C GLY A 184 -11.55 18.44 -15.44
N ASP A 185 -12.41 19.30 -16.01
CA ASP A 185 -13.60 18.87 -16.76
C ASP A 185 -13.21 18.11 -18.03
N LEU A 186 -12.20 18.59 -18.75
CA LEU A 186 -11.74 17.98 -20.00
C LEU A 186 -11.20 16.56 -19.79
N LEU A 187 -10.55 16.31 -18.65
CA LEU A 187 -10.04 14.98 -18.29
C LEU A 187 -11.15 13.98 -17.92
N LYS A 188 -12.37 14.45 -17.67
CA LYS A 188 -13.55 13.62 -17.38
C LYS A 188 -14.34 13.25 -18.64
N VAL A 189 -13.89 13.68 -19.82
CA VAL A 189 -14.56 13.42 -21.10
C VAL A 189 -13.69 12.49 -21.94
N SER A 190 -14.32 11.52 -22.59
CA SER A 190 -13.68 10.57 -23.49
C SER A 190 -13.52 11.13 -24.90
N GLU A 191 -12.61 10.54 -25.67
CA GLU A 191 -12.41 10.92 -27.08
C GLU A 191 -13.66 10.70 -27.93
N ALA A 192 -14.40 9.63 -27.65
CA ALA A 192 -15.63 9.29 -28.35
C ALA A 192 -16.74 10.33 -28.11
N GLU A 193 -16.88 10.81 -26.88
CA GLU A 193 -17.84 11.86 -26.54
C GLU A 193 -17.52 13.18 -27.24
N LEU A 194 -16.24 13.56 -27.31
CA LEU A 194 -15.80 14.73 -28.07
C LEU A 194 -16.13 14.61 -29.55
N LEU A 195 -15.81 13.47 -30.18
CA LEU A 195 -16.09 13.23 -31.61
C LEU A 195 -17.58 13.13 -31.94
N SER A 196 -18.41 12.70 -30.98
CA SER A 196 -19.86 12.63 -31.17
C SER A 196 -20.53 14.01 -31.29
N TYR A 197 -19.86 15.08 -30.84
CA TYR A 197 -20.46 16.40 -30.77
C TYR A 197 -20.51 17.11 -32.12
N LYS A 198 -21.65 17.74 -32.43
CA LYS A 198 -21.89 18.43 -33.70
C LYS A 198 -20.85 19.53 -33.93
N ASN A 199 -20.12 19.41 -35.05
CA ASN A 199 -19.05 20.31 -35.51
C ASN A 199 -17.70 20.16 -34.79
N PHE A 200 -17.55 19.22 -33.86
CA PHE A 200 -16.23 18.79 -33.41
C PHE A 200 -15.59 17.90 -34.48
N GLY A 201 -14.28 18.00 -34.68
CA GLY A 201 -13.58 17.30 -35.75
C GLY A 201 -12.23 16.75 -35.31
N GLU A 202 -11.67 15.87 -36.12
CA GLU A 202 -10.39 15.18 -35.83
C GLU A 202 -9.24 16.16 -35.59
N THR A 203 -9.19 17.28 -36.31
CA THR A 203 -8.16 18.31 -36.11
C THR A 203 -8.23 18.94 -34.71
N SER A 204 -9.44 19.26 -34.23
CA SER A 204 -9.64 19.77 -32.87
C SER A 204 -9.30 18.73 -31.80
N LEU A 205 -9.55 17.45 -32.08
CA LEU A 205 -9.15 16.36 -31.18
C LEU A 205 -7.63 16.25 -31.05
N VAL A 206 -6.91 16.29 -32.18
CA VAL A 206 -5.44 16.22 -32.20
C VAL A 206 -4.82 17.41 -31.47
N GLU A 207 -5.36 18.62 -31.65
CA GLU A 207 -4.93 19.81 -30.90
C GLU A 207 -5.08 19.62 -29.38
N ILE A 208 -6.23 19.12 -28.93
CA ILE A 208 -6.50 18.86 -27.51
C ILE A 208 -5.55 17.79 -26.96
N LYS A 209 -5.34 16.68 -27.68
CA LYS A 209 -4.41 15.63 -27.27
C LYS A 209 -2.98 16.14 -27.16
N LYS A 210 -2.55 16.95 -28.12
CA LYS A 210 -1.21 17.57 -28.10
C LYS A 210 -1.06 18.47 -26.87
N MET A 211 -2.03 19.33 -26.60
CA MET A 211 -2.04 20.19 -25.40
C MET A 211 -1.93 19.38 -24.11
N LEU A 212 -2.75 18.33 -23.96
CA LEU A 212 -2.73 17.46 -22.78
C LEU A 212 -1.39 16.72 -22.63
N SER A 213 -0.83 16.21 -23.73
CA SER A 213 0.47 15.51 -23.71
C SER A 213 1.63 16.40 -23.26
N MET A 214 1.64 17.68 -23.64
CA MET A 214 2.67 18.65 -23.18
C MET A 214 2.61 18.88 -21.67
N LYS A 215 1.45 18.62 -21.05
CA LYS A 215 1.20 18.74 -19.61
C LYS A 215 1.30 17.39 -18.89
N GLY A 216 1.67 16.31 -19.59
CA GLY A 216 1.73 14.95 -19.05
C GLY A 216 0.35 14.33 -18.76
N LEU A 217 -0.72 14.88 -19.34
CA LEU A 217 -2.11 14.47 -19.10
C LEU A 217 -2.71 13.78 -20.33
N ARG A 218 -3.81 13.05 -20.13
CA ARG A 218 -4.54 12.30 -21.17
C ARG A 218 -6.05 12.45 -21.02
N LEU A 219 -6.79 12.47 -22.13
CA LEU A 219 -8.26 12.46 -22.11
C LEU A 219 -8.76 11.20 -21.40
N GLY A 220 -9.82 11.34 -20.62
CA GLY A 220 -10.43 10.22 -19.88
C GLY A 220 -9.65 9.71 -18.67
N GLN A 221 -8.46 10.22 -18.35
CA GLN A 221 -7.67 9.70 -17.22
C GLN A 221 -8.39 9.85 -15.86
N ASN A 222 -9.17 10.93 -15.66
CA ASN A 222 -9.92 11.12 -14.41
C ASN A 222 -11.16 10.22 -14.33
N ILE A 223 -11.63 9.73 -15.48
CA ILE A 223 -12.68 8.70 -15.54
C ILE A 223 -12.08 7.39 -15.03
N GLU A 224 -10.93 6.98 -15.57
CA GLU A 224 -10.22 5.76 -15.15
C GLU A 224 -9.83 5.80 -13.66
N HIS A 225 -9.35 6.92 -13.15
CA HIS A 225 -9.01 7.06 -11.73
C HIS A 225 -10.23 6.93 -10.81
N GLN A 226 -11.40 7.47 -11.20
CA GLN A 226 -12.64 7.29 -10.44
C GLN A 226 -13.10 5.83 -10.46
N TYR A 227 -13.04 5.17 -11.62
CA TYR A 227 -13.32 3.74 -11.70
C TYR A 227 -12.36 2.91 -10.85
N SER A 228 -11.07 3.26 -10.79
CA SER A 228 -10.07 2.56 -9.97
C SER A 228 -10.33 2.74 -8.47
N ARG A 229 -10.65 3.96 -8.00
CA ARG A 229 -10.98 4.20 -6.57
C ARG A 229 -12.25 3.48 -6.15
N VAL A 230 -13.31 3.58 -6.95
CA VAL A 230 -14.57 2.88 -6.67
C VAL A 230 -14.37 1.36 -6.73
N ARG A 231 -13.54 0.86 -7.64
CA ARG A 231 -13.16 -0.56 -7.69
C ARG A 231 -12.41 -0.99 -6.43
N GLU A 232 -11.46 -0.19 -5.96
CA GLU A 232 -10.68 -0.48 -4.75
C GLU A 232 -11.55 -0.50 -3.49
N GLU A 233 -12.43 0.48 -3.32
CA GLU A 233 -13.41 0.53 -2.22
C GLU A 233 -14.36 -0.68 -2.24
N ILE A 234 -14.87 -1.07 -3.41
CA ILE A 234 -15.77 -2.23 -3.53
C ILE A 234 -15.01 -3.53 -3.26
N LEU A 235 -13.79 -3.70 -3.78
CA LEU A 235 -12.98 -4.88 -3.51
C LEU A 235 -12.73 -5.05 -2.02
N ASP A 236 -12.52 -3.96 -1.29
CA ASP A 236 -12.34 -3.99 0.17
C ASP A 236 -13.62 -4.44 0.89
N GLN A 237 -14.79 -3.94 0.48
CA GLN A 237 -16.07 -4.43 0.99
C GLN A 237 -16.28 -5.92 0.69
N LEU A 238 -15.88 -6.38 -0.50
CA LEU A 238 -16.02 -7.77 -0.91
C LEU A 238 -15.10 -8.73 -0.15
N LYS A 239 -13.93 -8.27 0.33
CA LYS A 239 -13.05 -9.07 1.21
C LYS A 239 -13.73 -9.45 2.53
N GLY A 240 -14.73 -8.68 2.98
CA GLY A 240 -15.56 -9.00 4.14
C GLY A 240 -16.62 -10.08 3.88
N VAL A 241 -16.98 -10.31 2.61
CA VAL A 241 -18.08 -11.21 2.20
C VAL A 241 -17.56 -12.53 1.61
N ALA A 242 -16.45 -12.48 0.87
CA ALA A 242 -15.84 -13.64 0.21
C ALA A 242 -14.36 -13.77 0.57
N SER A 243 -13.85 -15.00 0.58
CA SER A 243 -12.44 -15.24 0.89
C SER A 243 -11.52 -14.67 -0.20
N GLU A 244 -10.34 -14.21 0.21
CA GLU A 244 -9.34 -13.61 -0.68
C GLU A 244 -8.90 -14.58 -1.81
N SER A 245 -8.92 -15.88 -1.53
CA SER A 245 -8.67 -16.93 -2.54
C SER A 245 -9.72 -16.93 -3.66
N VAL A 246 -10.99 -16.66 -3.34
CA VAL A 246 -12.07 -16.60 -4.32
C VAL A 246 -11.98 -15.32 -5.15
N LEU A 247 -11.71 -14.17 -4.52
CA LEU A 247 -11.60 -12.88 -5.22
C LEU A 247 -10.41 -12.85 -6.19
N ASN A 248 -9.29 -13.47 -5.83
CA ASN A 248 -8.09 -13.55 -6.68
C ASN A 248 -8.14 -14.65 -7.74
N LYS A 249 -9.23 -15.44 -7.79
CA LYS A 249 -9.37 -16.52 -8.77
C LYS A 249 -9.43 -15.96 -10.19
N SER A 250 -8.64 -16.53 -11.10
CA SER A 250 -8.54 -16.05 -12.48
C SER A 250 -9.78 -16.39 -13.29
N MET A 251 -10.20 -15.50 -14.18
CA MET A 251 -11.32 -15.73 -15.12
C MET A 251 -11.13 -16.95 -16.03
N SER A 252 -9.89 -17.40 -16.24
CA SER A 252 -9.61 -18.64 -17.00
C SER A 252 -10.06 -19.91 -16.28
N GLN A 253 -10.12 -19.86 -14.94
CA GLN A 253 -10.56 -20.94 -14.06
C GLN A 253 -12.08 -20.92 -13.82
N LEU A 254 -12.79 -19.96 -14.44
CA LEU A 254 -14.24 -19.96 -14.48
C LEU A 254 -14.68 -20.66 -15.77
N ASP A 255 -15.52 -21.68 -15.61
CA ASP A 255 -16.17 -22.42 -16.70
C ASP A 255 -17.26 -21.55 -17.36
N LEU A 256 -16.87 -20.41 -17.91
CA LEU A 256 -17.70 -19.51 -18.69
C LEU A 256 -17.60 -19.84 -20.18
N SER A 257 -18.65 -19.50 -20.94
CA SER A 257 -18.60 -19.60 -22.39
C SER A 257 -17.49 -18.74 -22.99
N VAL A 258 -17.01 -19.14 -24.18
CA VAL A 258 -16.00 -18.38 -24.95
C VAL A 258 -16.47 -16.95 -25.22
N ARG A 259 -17.79 -16.75 -25.40
CA ARG A 259 -18.42 -15.43 -25.59
C ARG A 259 -18.30 -14.56 -24.34
N ALA A 260 -18.69 -15.09 -23.17
CA ALA A 260 -18.55 -14.39 -21.90
C ALA A 260 -17.08 -14.07 -21.60
N ARG A 261 -16.18 -15.04 -21.75
CA ARG A 261 -14.74 -14.86 -21.50
C ARG A 261 -14.13 -13.79 -22.40
N LYS A 262 -14.45 -13.80 -23.70
CA LYS A 262 -13.92 -12.81 -24.65
C LYS A 262 -14.45 -11.41 -24.36
N ALA A 263 -15.71 -11.27 -23.94
CA ALA A 263 -16.27 -10.00 -23.52
C ALA A 263 -15.61 -9.46 -22.24
N LEU A 264 -15.41 -10.32 -21.24
CA LEU A 264 -14.74 -9.95 -19.98
C LEU A 264 -13.28 -9.55 -20.22
N GLN A 265 -12.59 -10.24 -21.14
CA GLN A 265 -11.23 -9.85 -21.55
C GLN A 265 -11.20 -8.48 -22.22
N LEU A 266 -12.19 -8.12 -23.04
CA LEU A 266 -12.30 -6.79 -23.66
C LEU A 266 -12.56 -5.68 -22.61
N LEU A 267 -13.19 -6.02 -21.49
CA LEU A 267 -13.40 -5.14 -20.35
C LEU A 267 -12.22 -5.12 -19.36
N GLY A 268 -11.15 -5.87 -19.64
CA GLY A 268 -9.98 -5.96 -18.78
C GLY A 268 -10.24 -6.67 -17.44
N VAL A 269 -11.27 -7.50 -17.35
CA VAL A 269 -11.62 -8.27 -16.16
C VAL A 269 -10.74 -9.51 -16.09
N GLN A 270 -9.87 -9.60 -15.07
CA GLN A 270 -8.90 -10.70 -14.94
C GLN A 270 -9.22 -11.66 -13.79
N THR A 271 -9.88 -11.16 -12.75
CA THR A 271 -10.23 -11.94 -11.55
C THR A 271 -11.73 -11.93 -11.27
N VAL A 272 -12.18 -12.82 -10.38
CA VAL A 272 -13.57 -12.84 -9.88
C VAL A 272 -13.91 -11.55 -9.13
N GLY A 273 -12.97 -11.00 -8.36
CA GLY A 273 -13.15 -9.71 -7.69
C GLY A 273 -13.41 -8.59 -8.70
N ASP A 274 -12.62 -8.55 -9.78
CA ASP A 274 -12.80 -7.56 -10.85
C ASP A 274 -14.19 -7.67 -11.49
N LEU A 275 -14.67 -8.89 -11.69
CA LEU A 275 -15.97 -9.16 -12.26
C LEU A 275 -17.11 -8.69 -11.35
N ALA A 276 -17.00 -8.90 -10.03
CA ALA A 276 -18.00 -8.46 -9.06
C ALA A 276 -18.11 -6.93 -8.98
N THR A 277 -17.05 -6.18 -9.29
CA THR A 277 -17.09 -4.70 -9.33
C THR A 277 -17.86 -4.12 -10.53
N ARG A 278 -18.20 -4.96 -11.52
CA ARG A 278 -18.89 -4.53 -12.75
C ARG A 278 -20.39 -4.54 -12.60
N THR A 279 -21.03 -3.63 -13.33
CA THR A 279 -22.49 -3.55 -13.42
C THR A 279 -23.02 -4.38 -14.58
N GLU A 280 -24.27 -4.78 -14.49
CA GLU A 280 -24.96 -5.49 -15.59
C GLU A 280 -24.97 -4.69 -16.89
N ALA A 281 -25.17 -3.37 -16.80
CA ALA A 281 -25.18 -2.47 -17.96
C ALA A 281 -23.82 -2.42 -18.67
N GLU A 282 -22.71 -2.42 -17.92
CA GLU A 282 -21.35 -2.45 -18.48
C GLU A 282 -21.10 -3.73 -19.27
N LEU A 283 -21.56 -4.88 -18.77
CA LEU A 283 -21.41 -6.16 -19.45
C LEU A 283 -22.27 -6.21 -20.72
N MET A 284 -23.53 -5.76 -20.64
CA MET A 284 -24.46 -5.72 -21.77
C MET A 284 -24.04 -4.72 -22.87
N GLY A 285 -23.22 -3.72 -22.55
CA GLY A 285 -22.68 -2.78 -23.52
C GLY A 285 -21.60 -3.37 -24.44
N VAL A 286 -21.07 -4.56 -24.14
CA VAL A 286 -20.01 -5.19 -24.95
C VAL A 286 -20.58 -5.81 -26.23
N LYS A 287 -19.97 -5.48 -27.37
CA LYS A 287 -20.34 -6.07 -28.67
C LYS A 287 -20.24 -7.60 -28.62
N ASN A 288 -21.36 -8.27 -28.94
CA ASN A 288 -21.54 -9.73 -28.89
C ASN A 288 -21.62 -10.36 -27.48
N PHE A 289 -21.85 -9.55 -26.44
CA PHE A 289 -22.34 -10.03 -25.16
C PHE A 289 -23.87 -10.02 -25.15
N GLY A 290 -24.51 -11.00 -24.51
CA GLY A 290 -25.97 -11.13 -24.52
C GLY A 290 -26.49 -11.81 -23.26
N ALA A 291 -27.82 -11.90 -23.14
CA ALA A 291 -28.51 -12.35 -21.94
C ALA A 291 -28.01 -13.70 -21.41
N THR A 292 -27.77 -14.69 -22.28
CA THR A 292 -27.26 -16.00 -21.85
C THR A 292 -25.87 -15.92 -21.20
N SER A 293 -24.99 -15.05 -21.72
CA SER A 293 -23.65 -14.85 -21.14
C SER A 293 -23.70 -14.05 -19.84
N LEU A 294 -24.71 -13.19 -19.69
CA LEU A 294 -24.97 -12.48 -18.44
C LEU A 294 -25.47 -13.44 -17.35
N ASP A 295 -26.41 -14.31 -17.68
CA ASP A 295 -26.94 -15.31 -16.74
C ASP A 295 -25.84 -16.28 -16.30
N GLU A 296 -25.00 -16.76 -17.24
CA GLU A 296 -23.81 -17.55 -16.92
C GLU A 296 -22.87 -16.85 -15.92
N VAL A 297 -22.66 -15.54 -16.09
CA VAL A 297 -21.83 -14.73 -15.19
C VAL A 297 -22.48 -14.60 -13.81
N LYS A 298 -23.78 -14.31 -13.76
CA LYS A 298 -24.54 -14.18 -12.50
C LYS A 298 -24.55 -15.49 -11.72
N ASP A 299 -24.84 -16.61 -12.38
CA ASP A 299 -24.87 -17.94 -11.75
C ASP A 299 -23.50 -18.33 -11.19
N LYS A 300 -22.41 -18.03 -11.92
CA LYS A 300 -21.06 -18.30 -11.44
C LYS A 300 -20.68 -17.41 -10.26
N LEU A 301 -20.99 -16.11 -10.29
CA LEU A 301 -20.77 -15.24 -9.14
C LEU A 301 -21.58 -15.69 -7.91
N ALA A 302 -22.84 -16.07 -8.12
CA ALA A 302 -23.71 -16.57 -7.06
C ALA A 302 -23.15 -17.84 -6.39
N SER A 303 -22.50 -18.73 -7.16
CA SER A 303 -21.82 -19.91 -6.61
C SER A 303 -20.67 -19.57 -5.63
N PHE A 304 -20.15 -18.35 -5.71
CA PHE A 304 -19.13 -17.81 -4.83
C PHE A 304 -19.70 -16.88 -3.74
N GLY A 305 -21.03 -16.77 -3.63
CA GLY A 305 -21.71 -15.83 -2.71
C GLY A 305 -21.57 -14.37 -3.14
N LEU A 306 -21.18 -14.11 -4.39
CA LEU A 306 -20.96 -12.79 -4.95
C LEU A 306 -22.10 -12.41 -5.90
N THR A 307 -22.31 -11.11 -6.06
CA THR A 307 -23.25 -10.57 -7.04
C THR A 307 -22.56 -9.48 -7.85
N LEU A 308 -23.12 -9.16 -9.02
CA LEU A 308 -22.69 -7.99 -9.78
C LEU A 308 -23.06 -6.73 -9.01
N ARG A 309 -22.32 -5.65 -9.24
CA ARG A 309 -22.63 -4.35 -8.68
C ARG A 309 -24.01 -3.90 -9.15
N MET A 310 -24.90 -3.67 -8.19
CA MET A 310 -26.19 -3.02 -8.41
C MET A 310 -25.97 -1.51 -8.43
N LEU A 311 -26.59 -0.82 -9.38
CA LEU A 311 -26.73 0.63 -9.37
C LEU A 311 -28.07 0.92 -8.71
N ASP A 312 -28.07 1.61 -7.57
CA ASP A 312 -29.28 2.20 -6.98
C ASP A 312 -29.75 3.42 -7.80
#